data_AF-A0A9E1AFE6-F1
#
_entry.id   AF-A0A9E1AFE6-F1
#
_cell.length_a   1.000
_cell.length_b   1.000
_cell.length_c   1.000
_cell.angle_alpha   90.00
_cell.angle_beta   90.00
_cell.angle_gamma   90.00
#
_symmetry.space_group_name_H-M   'P 1'
#
loop_
_entity.id
_entity.type
_entity.pdbx_description
1 polymer ?
#
loop_
_entity_poly.entity_id
_entity_poly.type
_entity_poly.pdbx_seq_one_letter_code
_entity_poly.pdbx_strand_id
1 'polypeptide(L)'
;MNYYRYCGHTLCSQEALPYEPLDRLPADGEIVFLFSRQPLAGRESFPVTAPALLTVEESVETLNASAPAPELTAELTAAIRAGRVRAVNRLHPRWEELLTLPAPPAKYRVNLLALGDVGSTLLMGLRLLGGDVVSSIGICDLRENVVERWEFELNQISLPSPYDAMPSVEIIPPEKLFDGDVFLFCASRFVPDTSVKDGDVRMAQYRLNRELVALYAKKAREARYKGFFCVVSDPVDPLCRTVLLESNRSEGGRLDGMGLFPQQVRGFGLGVMNARAAYYARKERRFADFLTDGRSFGPHGEDLVIANSISHYDDVISRELTDKAAHANLEMRRLGFKPYVAPALSSGALSLLLCLRGEWHCSSTYLGGIFMGARNRATSAGTELERLALPDALMARLRETERKLRAID
;
A
#
# COMPACT_ATOMS: atom_id res chain seq x y z
N MET A 1 -13.11 -30.47 0.88
CA MET A 1 -12.52 -29.44 1.77
C MET A 1 -12.14 -30.13 3.06
N ASN A 2 -10.96 -29.85 3.60
CA ASN A 2 -10.48 -30.47 4.82
C ASN A 2 -10.31 -29.41 5.92
N TYR A 3 -10.66 -29.76 7.15
CA TYR A 3 -10.61 -28.87 8.30
C TYR A 3 -9.68 -29.45 9.35
N TYR A 4 -8.95 -28.58 10.04
CA TYR A 4 -7.95 -28.99 11.00
C TYR A 4 -7.88 -28.07 12.20
N ARG A 5 -7.34 -28.59 13.29
CA ARG A 5 -6.85 -27.84 14.42
C ARG A 5 -5.33 -27.85 14.42
N TYR A 6 -4.73 -26.69 14.60
CA TYR A 6 -3.28 -26.54 14.67
C TYR A 6 -2.91 -25.32 15.52
N CYS A 7 -2.12 -25.52 16.58
CA CYS A 7 -1.66 -24.45 17.48
C CYS A 7 -2.80 -23.52 17.99
N GLY A 8 -3.99 -24.08 18.24
CA GLY A 8 -5.16 -23.31 18.68
C GLY A 8 -5.95 -22.62 17.56
N HIS A 9 -5.48 -22.67 16.32
CA HIS A 9 -6.18 -22.13 15.15
C HIS A 9 -7.07 -23.17 14.48
N THR A 10 -8.17 -22.69 13.90
CA THR A 10 -8.98 -23.46 12.96
C THR A 10 -8.43 -23.25 11.56
N LEU A 11 -7.97 -24.32 10.93
CA LEU A 11 -7.41 -24.30 9.58
C LEU A 11 -8.37 -24.95 8.58
N CYS A 12 -8.35 -24.46 7.35
CA CYS A 12 -9.09 -24.99 6.22
C CYS A 12 -8.15 -25.13 5.03
N SER A 13 -8.17 -26.27 4.31
CA SER A 13 -7.35 -26.47 3.12
C SER A 13 -8.05 -27.38 2.11
N GLN A 14 -7.80 -27.14 0.81
CA GLN A 14 -8.19 -28.06 -0.25
C GLN A 14 -7.33 -29.32 -0.26
N GLU A 15 -6.08 -29.22 0.20
CA GLU A 15 -5.12 -30.33 0.28
C GLU A 15 -5.27 -31.10 1.60
N ALA A 16 -4.94 -32.39 1.58
CA ALA A 16 -4.78 -33.18 2.80
C ALA A 16 -3.49 -32.75 3.52
N LEU A 17 -3.59 -32.37 4.79
CA LEU A 17 -2.48 -31.88 5.61
C LEU A 17 -2.34 -32.75 6.88
N PRO A 18 -1.11 -32.94 7.40
CA PRO A 18 -0.85 -33.83 8.52
C PRO A 18 -1.14 -33.17 9.89
N TYR A 19 -2.31 -32.53 10.02
CA TYR A 19 -2.75 -31.85 11.24
C TYR A 19 -3.95 -32.60 11.86
N GLU A 20 -4.29 -32.26 13.10
CA GLU A 20 -5.45 -32.84 13.80
C GLU A 20 -6.74 -32.53 13.02
N PRO A 21 -7.46 -33.53 12.48
CA PRO A 21 -8.64 -33.28 11.66
C PRO A 21 -9.81 -32.77 12.50
N LEU A 22 -10.66 -31.96 11.88
CA LEU A 22 -11.95 -31.53 12.40
C LEU A 22 -13.07 -32.02 11.47
N ASP A 23 -14.14 -32.57 12.05
CA ASP A 23 -15.29 -33.06 11.27
C ASP A 23 -16.06 -31.92 10.58
N ARG A 24 -16.08 -30.73 11.20
CA ARG A 24 -16.78 -29.53 10.73
C ARG A 24 -16.12 -28.24 11.21
N LEU A 25 -16.44 -27.13 10.55
CA LEU A 25 -15.99 -25.82 11.01
C LEU A 25 -16.71 -25.41 12.30
N PRO A 26 -16.01 -24.77 13.27
CA PRO A 26 -16.65 -24.13 14.42
C PRO A 26 -17.60 -23.00 13.99
N ALA A 27 -18.66 -22.79 14.77
CA ALA A 27 -19.63 -21.72 14.54
C ALA A 27 -19.03 -20.32 14.75
N ASP A 28 -18.08 -20.19 15.68
CA ASP A 28 -17.42 -18.94 16.13
C ASP A 28 -15.90 -18.96 15.85
N GLY A 29 -15.25 -17.79 15.82
CA GLY A 29 -13.79 -17.65 15.64
C GLY A 29 -13.28 -17.44 14.20
N GLU A 30 -11.99 -17.10 14.07
CA GLU A 30 -11.32 -16.99 12.76
C GLU A 30 -11.09 -18.38 12.14
N ILE A 31 -11.17 -18.45 10.82
CA ILE A 31 -10.81 -19.61 10.01
C ILE A 31 -9.65 -19.20 9.09
N VAL A 32 -8.52 -19.90 9.21
CA VAL A 32 -7.36 -19.67 8.35
C VAL A 32 -7.38 -20.65 7.18
N PHE A 33 -7.62 -20.15 5.98
CA PHE A 33 -7.51 -20.92 4.75
C PHE A 33 -6.05 -21.01 4.30
N LEU A 34 -5.50 -22.21 4.33
CA LEU A 34 -4.14 -22.49 3.85
C LEU A 34 -4.15 -22.74 2.35
N PHE A 35 -3.38 -21.93 1.60
CA PHE A 35 -3.12 -22.14 0.18
C PHE A 35 -1.62 -22.34 -0.08
N SER A 36 -1.29 -22.88 -1.25
CA SER A 36 0.08 -23.15 -1.69
C SER A 36 0.43 -22.27 -2.88
N ARG A 37 1.36 -21.34 -2.70
CA ARG A 37 1.92 -20.54 -3.81
C ARG A 37 3.41 -20.30 -3.57
N GLN A 38 4.19 -20.14 -4.64
CA GLN A 38 5.59 -19.74 -4.47
C GLN A 38 5.67 -18.44 -3.63
N PRO A 39 6.50 -18.39 -2.58
CA PRO A 39 6.67 -17.18 -1.78
C PRO A 39 7.05 -15.99 -2.66
N LEU A 40 6.48 -14.82 -2.37
CA LEU A 40 6.65 -13.58 -3.10
C LEU A 40 6.11 -13.62 -4.54
N ALA A 41 5.21 -14.54 -4.88
CA ALA A 41 4.48 -14.47 -6.16
C ALA A 41 3.14 -13.69 -6.04
N GLY A 42 2.71 -13.38 -4.82
CA GLY A 42 1.52 -12.59 -4.51
C GLY A 42 1.46 -12.29 -3.01
N ARG A 43 0.31 -11.83 -2.50
CA ARG A 43 0.10 -11.63 -1.05
C ARG A 43 0.28 -12.94 -0.28
N GLU A 44 0.90 -12.89 0.90
CA GLU A 44 1.12 -14.08 1.73
C GLU A 44 0.00 -14.30 2.75
N SER A 45 -0.70 -13.22 3.12
CA SER A 45 -1.94 -13.30 3.88
C SER A 45 -2.87 -12.14 3.54
N PHE A 46 -4.17 -12.41 3.51
CA PHE A 46 -5.21 -11.43 3.21
C PHE A 46 -6.60 -11.92 3.68
N PRO A 47 -7.53 -11.00 4.01
CA PRO A 47 -8.91 -11.37 4.28
C PRO A 47 -9.56 -11.92 3.01
N VAL A 48 -10.32 -13.00 3.15
CA VAL A 48 -11.09 -13.61 2.07
C VAL A 48 -12.48 -13.03 2.10
N THR A 49 -12.72 -12.00 1.28
CA THR A 49 -14.01 -11.31 1.19
C THR A 49 -14.98 -11.93 0.18
N ALA A 50 -14.51 -12.83 -0.67
CA ALA A 50 -15.37 -13.62 -1.54
C ALA A 50 -14.69 -14.93 -1.97
N PRO A 51 -15.49 -15.96 -2.32
CA PRO A 51 -14.97 -17.27 -2.76
C PRO A 51 -13.94 -17.21 -3.90
N ALA A 52 -14.12 -16.29 -4.87
CA ALA A 52 -13.20 -16.11 -5.99
C ALA A 52 -11.76 -15.70 -5.59
N LEU A 53 -11.52 -15.34 -4.33
CA LEU A 53 -10.16 -15.10 -3.83
C LEU A 53 -9.42 -16.38 -3.43
N LEU A 54 -10.12 -17.52 -3.37
CA LEU A 54 -9.53 -18.83 -3.06
C LEU A 54 -9.03 -19.52 -4.34
N THR A 55 -8.38 -18.77 -5.22
CA THR A 55 -7.68 -19.26 -6.41
C THR A 55 -6.18 -19.24 -6.17
N VAL A 56 -5.44 -20.14 -6.83
CA VAL A 56 -3.98 -20.22 -6.68
C VAL A 56 -3.29 -18.97 -7.25
N GLU A 57 -3.76 -18.51 -8.41
CA GLU A 57 -3.19 -17.35 -9.09
C GLU A 57 -3.80 -16.03 -8.59
N GLU A 58 -2.95 -15.01 -8.44
CA GLU A 58 -3.33 -13.65 -8.11
C GLU A 58 -2.81 -12.71 -9.21
N SER A 59 -3.66 -11.80 -9.66
CA SER A 59 -3.38 -10.80 -10.69
C SER A 59 -4.35 -9.62 -10.54
N VAL A 60 -4.40 -8.71 -11.51
CA VAL A 60 -5.44 -7.65 -11.54
C VAL A 60 -6.87 -8.20 -11.57
N GLU A 61 -7.08 -9.46 -11.96
CA GLU A 61 -8.38 -10.13 -11.89
C GLU A 61 -8.93 -10.21 -10.46
N THR A 62 -8.06 -10.15 -9.46
CA THR A 62 -8.44 -10.10 -8.04
C THR A 62 -9.38 -8.92 -7.75
N LEU A 63 -9.23 -7.82 -8.48
CA LEU A 63 -10.06 -6.61 -8.33
C LEU A 63 -11.45 -6.78 -8.97
N ASN A 64 -11.64 -7.78 -9.83
CA ASN A 64 -12.90 -8.03 -10.52
C ASN A 64 -13.80 -8.96 -9.69
N ALA A 65 -14.93 -8.46 -9.21
CA ALA A 65 -15.96 -9.22 -8.50
C ALA A 65 -16.72 -10.19 -9.42
N SER A 66 -16.66 -9.99 -10.74
CA SER A 66 -17.27 -10.89 -11.73
C SER A 66 -16.41 -12.12 -12.04
N ALA A 67 -15.22 -12.23 -11.44
CA ALA A 67 -14.34 -13.38 -11.62
C ALA A 67 -15.01 -14.69 -11.15
N PRO A 68 -14.86 -15.81 -11.88
CA PRO A 68 -15.40 -17.10 -11.48
C PRO A 68 -14.94 -17.50 -10.07
N ALA A 69 -15.86 -18.04 -9.30
CA ALA A 69 -15.58 -18.55 -7.96
C ALA A 69 -15.47 -20.08 -7.96
N PRO A 70 -14.56 -20.68 -7.18
CA PRO A 70 -14.60 -22.10 -6.91
C PRO A 70 -15.87 -22.48 -6.15
N GLU A 71 -16.36 -23.71 -6.36
CA GLU A 71 -17.42 -24.27 -5.53
C GLU A 71 -16.88 -24.55 -4.13
N LEU A 72 -17.55 -24.01 -3.11
CA LEU A 72 -17.19 -24.16 -1.70
C LEU A 72 -18.36 -24.79 -0.92
N THR A 73 -18.04 -25.35 0.24
CA THR A 73 -19.06 -25.81 1.19
C THR A 73 -19.92 -24.64 1.66
N ALA A 74 -21.18 -24.92 2.02
CA ALA A 74 -22.11 -23.91 2.53
C ALA A 74 -21.55 -23.23 3.79
N GLU A 75 -20.91 -24.00 4.68
CA GLU A 75 -20.29 -23.51 5.91
C GLU A 75 -19.15 -22.52 5.63
N LEU A 76 -18.22 -22.84 4.71
CA LEU A 76 -17.13 -21.94 4.37
C LEU A 76 -17.63 -20.68 3.66
N THR A 77 -18.63 -20.83 2.79
CA THR A 77 -19.27 -19.68 2.11
C THR A 77 -19.92 -18.74 3.12
N ALA A 78 -20.61 -19.28 4.13
CA ALA A 78 -21.19 -18.49 5.22
C ALA A 78 -20.10 -17.80 6.06
N ALA A 79 -19.01 -18.49 6.36
CA ALA A 79 -17.88 -17.91 7.10
C ALA A 79 -17.20 -16.74 6.35
N ILE A 80 -17.04 -16.86 5.02
CA ILE A 80 -16.53 -15.78 4.16
C ILE A 80 -17.44 -14.56 4.25
N ARG A 81 -18.76 -14.75 4.11
CA ARG A 81 -19.74 -13.65 4.21
C ARG A 81 -19.73 -12.98 5.59
N ALA A 82 -19.45 -13.75 6.64
CA ALA A 82 -19.31 -13.25 8.01
C ALA A 82 -17.93 -12.60 8.28
N GLY A 83 -17.03 -12.52 7.29
CA GLY A 83 -15.71 -11.88 7.43
C GLY A 83 -14.73 -12.66 8.32
N ARG A 84 -14.95 -13.98 8.51
CA ARG A 84 -14.15 -14.81 9.42
C ARG A 84 -12.98 -15.51 8.77
N VAL A 85 -12.84 -15.40 7.45
CA VAL A 85 -11.89 -16.21 6.70
C VAL A 85 -10.70 -15.36 6.27
N ARG A 86 -9.50 -15.85 6.57
CA ARG A 86 -8.24 -15.24 6.15
C ARG A 86 -7.40 -16.29 5.43
N ALA A 87 -6.78 -15.90 4.32
CA ALA A 87 -5.88 -16.77 3.59
C ALA A 87 -4.45 -16.64 4.15
N VAL A 88 -3.71 -17.76 4.19
CA VAL A 88 -2.28 -17.81 4.54
C VAL A 88 -1.56 -18.76 3.58
N ASN A 89 -0.45 -18.31 2.99
CA ASN A 89 0.38 -19.15 2.13
C ASN A 89 1.24 -20.10 2.96
N ARG A 90 0.93 -21.40 2.93
CA ARG A 90 1.64 -22.43 3.70
C ARG A 90 3.06 -22.71 3.19
N LEU A 91 3.40 -22.29 1.97
CA LEU A 91 4.74 -22.47 1.41
C LEU A 91 5.71 -21.35 1.81
N HIS A 92 5.21 -20.26 2.44
CA HIS A 92 6.09 -19.22 2.96
C HIS A 92 6.91 -19.77 4.14
N PRO A 93 8.25 -19.56 4.21
CA PRO A 93 9.09 -20.13 5.27
C PRO A 93 8.71 -19.65 6.68
N ARG A 94 8.04 -18.50 6.77
CA ARG A 94 7.49 -17.93 8.01
C ARG A 94 5.95 -17.96 8.06
N TRP A 95 5.30 -18.92 7.42
CA TRP A 95 3.83 -18.98 7.36
C TRP A 95 3.18 -19.09 8.75
N GLU A 96 3.83 -19.74 9.72
CA GLU A 96 3.33 -19.85 11.09
C GLU A 96 3.24 -18.49 11.79
N GLU A 97 4.15 -17.55 11.48
CA GLU A 97 4.05 -16.15 11.96
C GLU A 97 2.80 -15.46 11.43
N LEU A 98 2.24 -15.94 10.31
CA LEU A 98 1.01 -15.42 9.73
C LEU A 98 -0.24 -16.10 10.34
N LEU A 99 -0.13 -17.10 11.21
CA LEU A 99 -1.32 -17.66 11.87
C LEU A 99 -1.95 -16.68 12.86
N THR A 100 -1.14 -15.83 13.49
CA THR A 100 -1.61 -14.77 14.39
C THR A 100 -1.04 -13.43 13.92
N LEU A 101 -1.91 -12.54 13.42
CA LEU A 101 -1.49 -11.18 13.09
C LEU A 101 -1.43 -10.31 14.37
N PRO A 102 -0.43 -9.42 14.51
CA PRO A 102 -0.38 -8.48 15.62
C PRO A 102 -1.65 -7.61 15.68
N ALA A 103 -2.21 -7.43 16.87
CA ALA A 103 -3.28 -6.47 17.06
C ALA A 103 -2.78 -5.05 16.75
N PRO A 104 -3.59 -4.20 16.08
CA PRO A 104 -3.21 -2.82 15.86
C PRO A 104 -3.06 -2.10 17.22
N PRO A 105 -2.05 -1.23 17.38
CA PRO A 105 -1.90 -0.45 18.60
C PRO A 105 -3.05 0.56 18.72
N ALA A 106 -3.30 1.05 19.93
CA ALA A 106 -4.31 2.11 20.15
C ALA A 106 -3.97 3.39 19.37
N LYS A 107 -2.69 3.72 19.28
CA LYS A 107 -2.13 4.75 18.39
C LYS A 107 -0.78 4.29 17.87
N TYR A 108 -0.47 4.65 16.63
CA TYR A 108 0.76 4.27 15.93
C TYR A 108 1.90 5.24 16.26
N ARG A 109 3.13 4.74 16.29
CA ARG A 109 4.36 5.53 16.25
C ARG A 109 4.88 5.55 14.82
N VAL A 110 5.01 6.75 14.25
CA VAL A 110 5.36 6.94 12.83
C VAL A 110 6.76 7.52 12.72
N ASN A 111 7.67 6.83 12.06
CA ASN A 111 9.03 7.32 11.83
C ASN A 111 9.19 7.76 10.38
N LEU A 112 9.71 8.96 10.15
CA LEU A 112 9.83 9.59 8.85
C LEU A 112 11.28 9.91 8.51
N LEU A 113 11.71 9.43 7.34
CA LEU A 113 13.03 9.70 6.78
C LEU A 113 12.95 10.75 5.67
N ALA A 114 13.80 11.77 5.80
CA ALA A 114 14.03 12.90 4.89
C ALA A 114 12.91 13.97 4.88
N LEU A 115 13.29 15.18 5.25
CA LEU A 115 12.43 16.36 5.42
C LEU A 115 12.65 17.37 4.29
N GLY A 116 12.60 16.88 3.05
CA GLY A 116 12.44 17.74 1.86
C GLY A 116 10.99 18.23 1.70
N ASP A 117 10.66 18.92 0.61
CA ASP A 117 9.34 19.54 0.41
C ASP A 117 8.15 18.60 0.69
N VAL A 118 8.22 17.36 0.20
CA VAL A 118 7.18 16.35 0.40
C VAL A 118 7.16 15.87 1.85
N GLY A 119 8.32 15.51 2.40
CA GLY A 119 8.43 14.95 3.76
C GLY A 119 7.98 15.93 4.84
N SER A 120 8.38 17.20 4.73
CA SER A 120 7.96 18.24 5.68
C SER A 120 6.48 18.59 5.58
N THR A 121 5.94 18.70 4.36
CA THR A 121 4.52 18.97 4.16
C THR A 121 3.65 17.81 4.64
N LEU A 122 4.10 16.57 4.42
CA LEU A 122 3.45 15.37 4.94
C LEU A 122 3.45 15.39 6.47
N LEU A 123 4.61 15.69 7.07
CA LEU A 123 4.78 15.78 8.52
C LEU A 123 3.81 16.81 9.15
N MET A 124 3.65 18.00 8.54
CA MET A 124 2.64 18.97 8.97
C MET A 124 1.22 18.39 8.93
N GLY A 125 0.88 17.66 7.87
CA GLY A 125 -0.41 16.98 7.75
C GLY A 125 -0.64 15.94 8.84
N LEU A 126 0.36 15.12 9.16
CA LEU A 126 0.27 14.12 10.23
C LEU A 126 0.14 14.78 11.61
N ARG A 127 0.90 15.84 11.88
CA ARG A 127 0.83 16.60 13.14
C ARG A 127 -0.58 17.15 13.36
N LEU A 128 -1.18 17.75 12.33
CA LEU A 128 -2.50 18.40 12.45
C LEU A 128 -3.68 17.42 12.45
N LEU A 129 -3.58 16.32 11.69
CA LEU A 129 -4.74 15.45 11.39
C LEU A 129 -4.64 14.06 12.02
N GLY A 130 -3.53 13.73 12.67
CA GLY A 130 -3.25 12.38 13.18
C GLY A 130 -3.51 12.19 14.68
N GLY A 131 -3.98 13.20 15.41
CA GLY A 131 -4.06 13.18 16.87
C GLY A 131 -4.87 12.02 17.47
N ASP A 132 -5.85 11.49 16.75
CA ASP A 132 -6.68 10.36 17.14
C ASP A 132 -6.00 8.98 16.95
N VAL A 133 -5.07 8.86 15.99
CA VAL A 133 -4.52 7.56 15.54
C VAL A 133 -2.99 7.47 15.61
N VAL A 134 -2.28 8.58 15.76
CA VAL A 134 -0.82 8.67 15.87
C VAL A 134 -0.44 9.20 17.25
N SER A 135 0.52 8.55 17.90
CA SER A 135 1.01 8.93 19.23
C SER A 135 2.21 9.85 19.14
N SER A 136 3.24 9.46 18.38
CA SER A 136 4.43 10.25 18.11
C SER A 136 4.88 10.12 16.65
N ILE A 137 5.64 11.12 16.20
CA ILE A 137 6.27 11.17 14.90
C ILE A 137 7.79 11.35 15.08
N GLY A 138 8.56 10.28 14.89
CA GLY A 138 10.01 10.34 14.87
C GLY A 138 10.52 10.88 13.54
N ILE A 139 11.38 11.89 13.54
CA ILE A 139 11.94 12.49 12.32
C ILE A 139 13.46 12.26 12.22
N CYS A 140 13.91 11.92 11.02
CA CYS A 140 15.32 11.69 10.70
C CYS A 140 15.68 12.33 9.35
N ASP A 141 16.75 13.11 9.30
CA ASP A 141 17.34 13.69 8.09
C ASP A 141 18.87 13.72 8.26
N LEU A 142 19.61 13.80 7.16
CA LEU A 142 21.07 13.95 7.20
C LEU A 142 21.50 15.34 7.67
N ARG A 143 20.59 16.32 7.63
CA ARG A 143 20.85 17.72 8.00
C ARG A 143 20.33 17.96 9.41
N GLU A 144 21.24 18.09 10.37
CA GLU A 144 20.93 18.29 11.80
C GLU A 144 20.01 19.50 12.03
N ASN A 145 20.38 20.68 11.51
CA ASN A 145 19.57 21.89 11.64
C ASN A 145 18.15 21.77 11.03
N VAL A 146 17.93 20.84 10.09
CA VAL A 146 16.60 20.62 9.50
C VAL A 146 15.71 19.84 10.46
N VAL A 147 16.21 18.77 11.08
CA VAL A 147 15.42 18.03 12.08
C VAL A 147 15.18 18.86 13.33
N GLU A 148 16.18 19.62 13.79
CA GLU A 148 16.03 20.56 14.91
C GLU A 148 14.95 21.60 14.65
N ARG A 149 14.96 22.21 13.46
CA ARG A 149 13.93 23.18 13.08
C ARG A 149 12.53 22.57 13.10
N TRP A 150 12.36 21.39 12.48
CA TRP A 150 11.03 20.79 12.36
C TRP A 150 10.49 20.26 13.69
N GLU A 151 11.34 19.72 14.55
CA GLU A 151 10.96 19.39 15.93
C GLU A 151 10.51 20.64 16.67
N PHE A 152 11.34 21.69 16.66
CA PHE A 152 11.06 22.96 17.35
C PHE A 152 9.78 23.63 16.86
N GLU A 153 9.61 23.83 15.55
CA GLU A 153 8.46 24.55 14.99
C GLU A 153 7.14 23.75 15.12
N LEU A 154 7.16 22.43 14.91
CA LEU A 154 5.91 21.65 14.91
C LEU A 154 5.35 21.38 16.31
N ASN A 155 6.22 21.25 17.31
CA ASN A 155 5.77 21.09 18.70
C ASN A 155 5.19 22.41 19.27
N GLN A 156 5.37 23.55 18.59
CA GLN A 156 4.70 24.82 18.92
C GLN A 156 3.30 24.96 18.30
N ILE A 157 2.92 24.08 17.37
CA ILE A 157 1.56 24.04 16.82
C ILE A 157 0.64 23.42 17.87
N SER A 158 -0.32 24.17 18.40
CA SER A 158 -1.26 23.63 19.39
C SER A 158 -2.61 24.33 19.38
N LEU A 159 -3.62 23.65 19.94
CA LEU A 159 -4.92 24.24 20.26
C LEU A 159 -4.82 25.00 21.59
N PRO A 160 -5.69 25.99 21.86
CA PRO A 160 -5.84 26.56 23.20
C PRO A 160 -6.58 25.56 24.11
N SER A 161 -5.89 24.48 24.49
CA SER A 161 -6.38 23.28 25.19
C SER A 161 -7.27 22.33 24.35
N PRO A 162 -7.13 21.00 24.49
CA PRO A 162 -6.05 20.32 25.19
C PRO A 162 -4.74 20.35 24.38
N TYR A 163 -3.61 20.61 25.05
CA TYR A 163 -2.32 20.87 24.38
C TYR A 163 -1.64 19.60 23.82
N ASP A 164 -2.09 18.43 24.27
CA ASP A 164 -1.63 17.09 23.87
C ASP A 164 -2.55 16.44 22.81
N ALA A 165 -3.47 17.22 22.22
CA ALA A 165 -4.41 16.72 21.20
C ALA A 165 -3.74 16.19 19.93
N MET A 166 -2.53 16.66 19.63
CA MET A 166 -1.80 16.35 18.40
C MET A 166 -0.57 15.48 18.72
N PRO A 167 -0.07 14.64 17.79
CA PRO A 167 1.06 13.72 18.02
C PRO A 167 2.38 14.47 18.22
N SER A 168 3.17 14.11 19.23
CA SER A 168 4.48 14.76 19.47
C SER A 168 5.45 14.49 18.32
N VAL A 169 6.32 15.45 18.00
CA VAL A 169 7.41 15.26 17.03
C VAL A 169 8.71 15.10 17.80
N GLU A 170 9.53 14.10 17.45
CA GLU A 170 10.80 13.83 18.14
C GLU A 170 11.91 13.56 17.12
N ILE A 171 13.12 14.05 17.39
CA ILE A 171 14.30 13.74 16.58
C ILE A 171 14.76 12.33 16.94
N ILE A 172 14.87 11.45 15.94
CA ILE A 172 15.36 10.09 16.13
C ILE A 172 16.65 9.87 15.32
N PRO A 173 17.60 9.10 15.86
CA PRO A 173 18.78 8.72 15.10
C PRO A 173 18.42 7.62 14.08
N PRO A 174 19.22 7.44 13.00
CA PRO A 174 18.94 6.47 11.93
C PRO A 174 18.71 5.03 12.42
N GLU A 175 19.34 4.63 13.53
CA GLU A 175 19.23 3.30 14.12
C GLU A 175 17.83 3.02 14.67
N LYS A 176 17.09 4.07 15.05
CA LYS A 176 15.73 3.98 15.61
C LYS A 176 14.63 4.10 14.57
N LEU A 177 14.95 4.23 13.28
CA LEU A 177 13.93 4.35 12.22
C LEU A 177 12.92 3.19 12.20
N PHE A 178 13.35 1.99 12.62
CA PHE A 178 12.50 0.81 12.70
C PHE A 178 11.96 0.54 14.11
N ASP A 179 12.19 1.43 15.08
CA ASP A 179 11.64 1.36 16.45
C ASP A 179 10.23 1.99 16.52
N GLY A 180 9.39 1.72 15.52
CA GLY A 180 8.04 2.27 15.37
C GLY A 180 7.07 1.26 14.77
N ASP A 181 5.87 1.72 14.47
CA ASP A 181 4.83 0.90 13.84
C ASP A 181 4.70 1.19 12.33
N VAL A 182 5.16 2.38 11.92
CA VAL A 182 5.17 2.83 10.53
C VAL A 182 6.51 3.50 10.22
N PHE A 183 7.14 3.14 9.12
CA PHE A 183 8.32 3.80 8.58
C PHE A 183 7.98 4.44 7.23
N LEU A 184 8.13 5.76 7.12
CA LEU A 184 7.89 6.55 5.92
C LEU A 184 9.21 6.90 5.24
N PHE A 185 9.41 6.33 4.05
CA PHE A 185 10.54 6.63 3.19
C PHE A 185 10.17 7.77 2.23
N CYS A 186 10.62 8.99 2.55
CA CYS A 186 10.47 10.20 1.71
C CYS A 186 11.80 10.66 1.09
N ALA A 187 12.87 9.87 1.24
CA ALA A 187 14.19 10.21 0.73
C ALA A 187 14.27 10.05 -0.79
N SER A 188 14.95 10.98 -1.47
CA SER A 188 15.17 10.91 -2.90
C SER A 188 16.51 11.53 -3.26
N ARG A 189 17.24 10.90 -4.18
CA ARG A 189 18.39 11.52 -4.84
C ARG A 189 17.87 12.39 -5.99
N PHE A 190 18.24 13.66 -5.99
CA PHE A 190 17.79 14.63 -6.98
C PHE A 190 18.33 14.28 -8.38
N VAL A 191 17.45 14.26 -9.38
CA VAL A 191 17.81 14.23 -10.81
C VAL A 191 17.37 15.56 -11.42
N PRO A 192 18.29 16.43 -11.86
CA PRO A 192 17.94 17.66 -12.56
C PRO A 192 17.27 17.35 -13.91
N ASP A 193 16.17 18.02 -14.24
CA ASP A 193 15.46 17.87 -15.53
C ASP A 193 16.38 18.13 -16.74
N THR A 194 17.47 18.90 -16.57
CA THR A 194 18.46 19.23 -17.60
C THR A 194 19.55 18.17 -17.82
N SER A 195 19.63 17.16 -16.95
CA SER A 195 20.68 16.15 -16.97
C SER A 195 20.38 14.94 -17.86
N VAL A 196 19.14 14.77 -18.30
CA VAL A 196 18.70 13.65 -19.14
C VAL A 196 18.46 14.17 -20.56
N LYS A 197 19.43 13.95 -21.45
CA LYS A 197 19.36 14.45 -22.84
C LYS A 197 18.64 13.49 -23.80
N ASP A 198 18.53 12.19 -23.47
CA ASP A 198 17.98 11.15 -24.38
C ASP A 198 17.39 9.91 -23.63
N GLY A 199 16.74 10.08 -22.47
CA GLY A 199 16.22 8.93 -21.69
C GLY A 199 14.99 9.21 -20.84
N ASP A 200 14.32 8.15 -20.39
CA ASP A 200 13.20 8.24 -19.46
C ASP A 200 13.69 8.70 -18.07
N VAL A 201 13.36 9.96 -17.72
CA VAL A 201 13.70 10.60 -16.44
C VAL A 201 13.25 9.74 -15.25
N ARG A 202 12.12 9.02 -15.39
CA ARG A 202 11.59 8.14 -14.34
C ARG A 202 12.51 6.95 -14.08
N MET A 203 13.08 6.37 -15.14
CA MET A 203 14.04 5.28 -15.02
C MET A 203 15.40 5.74 -14.46
N ALA A 204 15.84 6.95 -14.80
CA ALA A 204 17.03 7.54 -14.19
C ALA A 204 16.84 7.77 -12.68
N GLN A 205 15.69 8.33 -12.29
CA GLN A 205 15.32 8.52 -10.89
C GLN A 205 15.19 7.18 -10.14
N TYR A 206 14.58 6.17 -10.77
CA TYR A 206 14.50 4.82 -10.22
C TYR A 206 15.87 4.26 -9.89
N ARG A 207 16.83 4.28 -10.82
CA ARG A 207 18.18 3.72 -10.58
C ARG A 207 18.85 4.31 -9.34
N LEU A 208 18.78 5.63 -9.16
CA LEU A 208 19.37 6.30 -8.00
C LEU A 208 18.62 6.02 -6.69
N ASN A 209 17.29 6.05 -6.72
CA ASN A 209 16.48 5.84 -5.51
C ASN A 209 16.41 4.36 -5.11
N ARG A 210 16.62 3.44 -6.06
CA ARG A 210 16.67 1.98 -5.84
C ARG A 210 17.78 1.60 -4.88
N GLU A 211 19.00 2.11 -5.08
CA GLU A 211 20.12 1.85 -4.17
C GLU A 211 19.83 2.35 -2.75
N LEU A 212 19.26 3.56 -2.65
CA LEU A 212 18.96 4.17 -1.37
C LEU A 212 17.87 3.39 -0.63
N VAL A 213 16.77 3.05 -1.28
CA VAL A 213 15.68 2.31 -0.64
C VAL A 213 16.09 0.87 -0.29
N ALA A 214 16.95 0.25 -1.10
CA ALA A 214 17.50 -1.08 -0.83
C ALA A 214 18.31 -1.13 0.48
N LEU A 215 19.05 -0.06 0.80
CA LEU A 215 19.76 0.05 2.08
C LEU A 215 18.78 -0.03 3.26
N TYR A 216 17.68 0.71 3.21
CA TYR A 216 16.68 0.69 4.28
C TYR A 216 15.87 -0.60 4.30
N ALA A 217 15.66 -1.25 3.16
CA ALA A 217 15.05 -2.58 3.11
C ALA A 217 15.90 -3.64 3.83
N LYS A 218 17.23 -3.58 3.68
CA LYS A 218 18.18 -4.43 4.43
C LYS A 218 18.17 -4.13 5.92
N LYS A 219 18.17 -2.85 6.31
CA LYS A 219 18.02 -2.45 7.72
C LYS A 219 16.70 -2.92 8.32
N ALA A 220 15.60 -2.86 7.58
CA ALA A 220 14.30 -3.39 8.03
C ALA A 220 14.36 -4.90 8.28
N ARG A 221 15.07 -5.65 7.43
CA ARG A 221 15.33 -7.09 7.62
C ARG A 221 16.16 -7.34 8.88
N GLU A 222 17.27 -6.62 9.05
CA GLU A 222 18.17 -6.73 10.20
C GLU A 222 17.42 -6.47 11.52
N ALA A 223 16.57 -5.44 11.54
CA ALA A 223 15.72 -5.09 12.68
C ALA A 223 14.53 -6.04 12.88
N ARG A 224 14.31 -7.02 11.99
CA ARG A 224 13.12 -7.89 11.95
C ARG A 224 11.81 -7.10 12.03
N TYR A 225 11.77 -5.98 11.33
CA TYR A 225 10.72 -4.98 11.45
C TYR A 225 9.32 -5.57 11.17
N LYS A 226 8.38 -5.32 12.10
CA LYS A 226 7.01 -5.86 12.05
C LYS A 226 5.96 -4.83 11.61
N GLY A 227 6.33 -3.55 11.56
CA GLY A 227 5.44 -2.46 11.14
C GLY A 227 5.27 -2.35 9.62
N PHE A 228 4.64 -1.25 9.20
CA PHE A 228 4.51 -0.91 7.78
C PHE A 228 5.75 -0.17 7.25
N PHE A 229 6.25 -0.60 6.09
CA PHE A 229 7.26 0.12 5.31
C PHE A 229 6.55 0.85 4.18
N CYS A 230 6.50 2.17 4.29
CA CYS A 230 5.71 3.03 3.43
C CYS A 230 6.61 3.86 2.52
N VAL A 231 6.49 3.67 1.20
CA VAL A 231 7.24 4.40 0.19
C VAL A 231 6.41 5.58 -0.31
N VAL A 232 6.93 6.79 -0.17
CA VAL A 232 6.34 8.02 -0.72
C VAL A 232 7.16 8.52 -1.91
N SER A 233 8.46 8.22 -1.94
CA SER A 233 9.38 8.65 -3.00
C SER A 233 9.07 8.04 -4.36
N ASP A 234 9.34 8.81 -5.42
CA ASP A 234 9.16 8.35 -6.80
C ASP A 234 10.37 7.57 -7.37
N PRO A 235 10.12 6.60 -8.27
CA PRO A 235 8.81 6.07 -8.63
C PRO A 235 8.31 5.07 -7.58
N VAL A 236 7.12 5.35 -7.02
CA VAL A 236 6.59 4.66 -5.82
C VAL A 236 6.52 3.14 -5.99
N ASP A 237 5.85 2.65 -7.04
CA ASP A 237 5.56 1.22 -7.21
C ASP A 237 6.82 0.38 -7.47
N PRO A 238 7.75 0.78 -8.37
CA PRO A 238 9.04 0.09 -8.53
C PRO A 238 9.90 0.10 -7.26
N LEU A 239 9.89 1.18 -6.49
CA LEU A 239 10.62 1.25 -5.23
C LEU A 239 9.98 0.33 -4.16
N CYS A 240 8.66 0.19 -4.11
CA CYS A 240 8.01 -0.82 -3.26
C CYS A 240 8.45 -2.24 -3.61
N ARG A 241 8.53 -2.56 -4.91
CA ARG A 241 9.05 -3.85 -5.38
C ARG A 241 10.50 -4.05 -4.94
N THR A 242 11.33 -3.01 -5.06
CA THR A 242 12.72 -3.05 -4.56
C THR A 242 12.78 -3.33 -3.06
N VAL A 243 11.95 -2.67 -2.25
CA VAL A 243 11.88 -2.89 -0.79
C VAL A 243 11.55 -4.35 -0.47
N LEU A 244 10.53 -4.90 -1.12
CA LEU A 244 10.11 -6.27 -0.89
C LEU A 244 11.22 -7.26 -1.26
N LEU A 245 11.83 -7.11 -2.44
CA LEU A 245 12.85 -8.03 -2.92
C LEU A 245 14.15 -7.93 -2.10
N GLU A 246 14.63 -6.72 -1.82
CA GLU A 246 15.91 -6.52 -1.12
C GLU A 246 15.83 -6.85 0.37
N SER A 247 14.67 -6.65 1.02
CA SER A 247 14.49 -7.15 2.39
C SER A 247 14.44 -8.68 2.46
N ASN A 248 13.97 -9.35 1.41
CA ASN A 248 13.90 -10.81 1.33
C ASN A 248 15.12 -11.47 0.67
N ARG A 249 16.12 -10.69 0.30
CA ARG A 249 17.39 -11.20 -0.26
C ARG A 249 18.37 -11.48 0.88
N SER A 250 18.90 -12.70 0.92
CA SER A 250 19.97 -13.07 1.85
C SER A 250 21.32 -12.47 1.44
N GLU A 251 22.32 -12.54 2.32
CA GLU A 251 23.70 -12.12 1.99
C GLU A 251 24.26 -12.86 0.77
N GLY A 252 23.88 -14.14 0.58
CA GLY A 252 24.22 -14.95 -0.59
C GLY A 252 23.40 -14.64 -1.85
N GLY A 253 22.56 -13.59 -1.84
CA GLY A 253 21.80 -13.13 -2.99
C GLY A 253 20.49 -13.87 -3.29
N ARG A 254 20.16 -14.93 -2.53
CA ARG A 254 18.95 -15.74 -2.71
C ARG A 254 17.74 -15.08 -2.05
N LEU A 255 16.58 -15.09 -2.73
CA LEU A 255 15.31 -14.73 -2.12
C LEU A 255 14.90 -15.85 -1.14
N ASP A 256 14.92 -15.56 0.15
CA ASP A 256 14.72 -16.56 1.22
C ASP A 256 13.46 -16.35 2.05
N GLY A 257 12.69 -15.29 1.78
CA GLY A 257 11.43 -15.00 2.46
C GLY A 257 11.58 -14.57 3.93
N MET A 258 12.79 -14.21 4.37
CA MET A 258 13.09 -13.84 5.77
C MET A 258 13.03 -12.32 6.03
N GLY A 259 12.56 -11.53 5.07
CA GLY A 259 12.47 -10.06 5.12
C GLY A 259 11.12 -9.50 5.56
N LEU A 260 10.64 -8.48 4.86
CA LEU A 260 9.27 -7.97 5.03
C LEU A 260 8.29 -8.89 4.31
N PHE A 261 7.10 -9.10 4.89
CA PHE A 261 6.00 -9.71 4.15
C PHE A 261 5.44 -8.71 3.11
N PRO A 262 4.85 -9.17 1.99
CA PRO A 262 4.26 -8.27 1.00
C PRO A 262 3.24 -7.28 1.56
N GLN A 263 2.40 -7.71 2.50
CA GLN A 263 1.39 -6.85 3.13
C GLN A 263 1.97 -5.76 4.06
N GLN A 264 3.27 -5.82 4.41
CA GLN A 264 3.93 -4.78 5.19
C GLN A 264 4.40 -3.60 4.32
N VAL A 265 4.60 -3.81 3.02
CA VAL A 265 5.09 -2.78 2.11
C VAL A 265 3.90 -2.05 1.47
N ARG A 266 3.91 -0.71 1.51
CA ARG A 266 2.85 0.13 0.95
C ARG A 266 3.43 1.28 0.15
N GLY A 267 2.85 1.57 -1.01
CA GLY A 267 3.20 2.71 -1.83
C GLY A 267 2.16 3.82 -1.74
N PHE A 268 2.58 5.05 -1.48
CA PHE A 268 1.70 6.20 -1.37
C PHE A 268 1.86 7.14 -2.56
N GLY A 269 1.23 6.77 -3.67
CA GLY A 269 1.24 7.56 -4.91
C GLY A 269 -0.14 7.76 -5.55
N LEU A 270 -1.06 6.80 -5.39
CA LEU A 270 -2.37 6.85 -6.04
C LEU A 270 -3.32 7.89 -5.44
N GLY A 271 -3.20 8.22 -4.15
CA GLY A 271 -4.10 9.16 -3.46
C GLY A 271 -4.23 10.53 -4.15
N VAL A 272 -3.11 11.11 -4.57
CA VAL A 272 -3.09 12.38 -5.32
C VAL A 272 -3.64 12.23 -6.73
N MET A 273 -3.49 11.07 -7.38
CA MET A 273 -4.07 10.84 -8.69
C MET A 273 -5.60 10.79 -8.61
N ASN A 274 -6.13 10.09 -7.61
CA ASN A 274 -7.56 10.12 -7.30
C ASN A 274 -8.06 11.54 -6.97
N ALA A 275 -7.31 12.29 -6.17
CA ALA A 275 -7.66 13.67 -5.82
C ALA A 275 -7.64 14.62 -7.03
N ARG A 276 -6.71 14.44 -7.98
CA ARG A 276 -6.65 15.19 -9.24
C ARG A 276 -7.83 14.86 -10.14
N ALA A 277 -8.17 13.58 -10.28
CA ALA A 277 -9.37 13.17 -11.00
C ALA A 277 -10.64 13.81 -10.39
N ALA A 278 -10.77 13.80 -9.07
CA ALA A 278 -11.87 14.47 -8.37
C ALA A 278 -11.86 16.00 -8.60
N TYR A 279 -10.69 16.63 -8.64
CA TYR A 279 -10.56 18.06 -8.93
C TYR A 279 -11.10 18.42 -10.32
N TYR A 280 -10.69 17.70 -11.36
CA TYR A 280 -11.21 17.93 -12.71
C TYR A 280 -12.69 17.57 -12.83
N ALA A 281 -13.15 16.53 -12.12
CA ALA A 281 -14.56 16.17 -12.05
C ALA A 281 -15.46 17.23 -11.43
N ARG A 282 -14.96 18.01 -10.46
CA ARG A 282 -15.67 19.18 -9.91
C ARG A 282 -15.69 20.37 -10.88
N LYS A 283 -14.73 20.46 -11.80
CA LYS A 283 -14.62 21.58 -12.75
C LYS A 283 -15.42 21.37 -14.02
N GLU A 284 -15.46 20.14 -14.53
CA GLU A 284 -16.07 19.81 -15.82
C GLU A 284 -17.19 18.80 -15.62
N ARG A 285 -18.44 19.21 -15.90
CA ARG A 285 -19.65 18.39 -15.67
C ARG A 285 -19.60 17.01 -16.32
N ARG A 286 -18.92 16.87 -17.46
CA ARG A 286 -18.77 15.58 -18.17
C ARG A 286 -18.01 14.51 -17.40
N PHE A 287 -17.28 14.88 -16.35
CA PHE A 287 -16.54 13.98 -15.47
C PHE A 287 -17.24 13.75 -14.12
N ALA A 288 -18.43 14.32 -13.91
CA ALA A 288 -19.09 14.38 -12.60
C ALA A 288 -19.33 13.00 -11.95
N ASP A 289 -19.60 11.97 -12.76
CA ASP A 289 -19.84 10.60 -12.27
C ASP A 289 -18.66 10.05 -11.46
N PHE A 290 -17.44 10.58 -11.68
CA PHE A 290 -16.26 10.19 -10.94
C PHE A 290 -16.40 10.47 -9.44
N LEU A 291 -17.12 11.53 -9.08
CA LEU A 291 -17.26 11.95 -7.69
C LEU A 291 -18.08 10.97 -6.84
N THR A 292 -18.93 10.16 -7.48
CA THR A 292 -19.83 9.22 -6.79
C THR A 292 -19.44 7.77 -7.05
N ASP A 293 -18.97 7.45 -8.26
CA ASP A 293 -18.78 6.08 -8.71
C ASP A 293 -17.44 5.86 -9.43
N GLY A 294 -16.58 6.88 -9.49
CA GLY A 294 -15.27 6.78 -10.12
C GLY A 294 -14.28 5.93 -9.32
N ARG A 295 -13.28 5.39 -10.02
CA ARG A 295 -12.16 4.67 -9.40
C ARG A 295 -10.84 4.98 -10.06
N SER A 296 -9.76 4.86 -9.28
CA SER A 296 -8.38 5.05 -9.73
C SER A 296 -7.59 3.77 -9.48
N PHE A 297 -6.80 3.37 -10.47
CA PHE A 297 -5.97 2.19 -10.44
C PHE A 297 -4.61 2.47 -11.09
N GLY A 298 -3.64 1.60 -10.85
CA GLY A 298 -2.34 1.68 -11.51
C GLY A 298 -1.30 2.45 -10.70
N PRO A 299 -0.11 2.66 -11.27
CA PRO A 299 0.99 3.35 -10.61
C PRO A 299 0.77 4.86 -10.51
N HIS A 300 1.63 5.52 -9.73
CA HIS A 300 1.74 6.98 -9.78
C HIS A 300 2.40 7.43 -11.09
N GLY A 301 1.64 8.09 -11.97
CA GLY A 301 2.16 8.73 -13.19
C GLY A 301 1.69 8.04 -14.46
N GLU A 302 2.62 7.71 -15.36
CA GLU A 302 2.32 6.96 -16.59
C GLU A 302 1.73 5.58 -16.24
N ASP A 303 0.80 5.12 -17.08
CA ASP A 303 -0.02 3.91 -16.91
C ASP A 303 -1.06 3.94 -15.78
N LEU A 304 -1.31 5.13 -15.20
CA LEU A 304 -2.49 5.41 -14.40
C LEU A 304 -3.76 5.03 -15.18
N VAL A 305 -4.75 4.49 -14.49
CA VAL A 305 -6.08 4.20 -15.04
C VAL A 305 -7.13 4.86 -14.17
N ILE A 306 -7.78 5.89 -14.70
CA ILE A 306 -9.01 6.44 -14.12
C ILE A 306 -10.20 5.86 -14.86
N ALA A 307 -11.20 5.40 -14.10
CA ALA A 307 -12.54 5.08 -14.57
C ALA A 307 -13.48 6.21 -14.15
N ASN A 308 -14.17 6.85 -15.11
CA ASN A 308 -15.15 7.90 -14.83
C ASN A 308 -16.28 7.39 -13.93
N SER A 309 -16.71 6.15 -14.11
CA SER A 309 -17.69 5.44 -13.32
C SER A 309 -17.50 3.94 -13.53
N ILE A 310 -17.88 3.12 -12.55
CA ILE A 310 -17.89 1.67 -12.67
C ILE A 310 -19.21 1.19 -13.29
N SER A 311 -20.36 1.76 -12.89
CA SER A 311 -21.69 1.39 -13.41
C SER A 311 -22.01 1.99 -14.78
N HIS A 312 -21.45 3.16 -15.09
CA HIS A 312 -21.62 3.92 -16.34
C HIS A 312 -20.27 4.21 -16.99
N TYR A 313 -19.43 3.17 -17.10
CA TYR A 313 -18.09 3.30 -17.66
C TYR A 313 -18.14 3.76 -19.13
N ASP A 314 -17.44 4.86 -19.39
CA ASP A 314 -17.16 5.37 -20.72
C ASP A 314 -15.64 5.42 -20.91
N ASP A 315 -15.11 4.63 -21.85
CA ASP A 315 -13.67 4.50 -22.06
C ASP A 315 -13.01 5.80 -22.53
N VAL A 316 -13.72 6.60 -23.35
CA VAL A 316 -13.20 7.85 -23.89
C VAL A 316 -13.10 8.89 -22.78
N ILE A 317 -14.18 9.10 -22.04
CA ILE A 317 -14.21 10.03 -20.90
C ILE A 317 -13.19 9.60 -19.83
N SER A 318 -13.09 8.30 -19.56
CA SER A 318 -12.13 7.74 -18.62
C SER A 318 -10.68 8.01 -19.02
N ARG A 319 -10.34 7.86 -20.31
CA ARG A 319 -8.99 8.15 -20.83
C ARG A 319 -8.66 9.64 -20.78
N GLU A 320 -9.61 10.50 -21.12
CA GLU A 320 -9.42 11.96 -21.01
C GLU A 320 -9.19 12.39 -19.56
N LEU A 321 -9.96 11.85 -18.61
CA LEU A 321 -9.77 12.14 -17.20
C LEU A 321 -8.45 11.56 -16.67
N THR A 322 -8.05 10.39 -17.16
CA THR A 322 -6.74 9.78 -16.87
C THR A 322 -5.61 10.70 -17.30
N ASP A 323 -5.65 11.22 -18.53
CA ASP A 323 -4.65 12.12 -19.08
C ASP A 323 -4.51 13.40 -18.25
N LYS A 324 -5.65 14.04 -17.93
CA LYS A 324 -5.68 15.22 -17.05
C LYS A 324 -5.05 14.95 -15.69
N ALA A 325 -5.41 13.84 -15.05
CA ALA A 325 -4.88 13.49 -13.72
C ALA A 325 -3.37 13.17 -13.74
N ALA A 326 -2.91 12.44 -14.76
CA ALA A 326 -1.49 12.10 -14.92
C ALA A 326 -0.63 13.33 -15.17
N HIS A 327 -1.11 14.27 -15.99
CA HIS A 327 -0.35 15.45 -16.44
C HIS A 327 -0.59 16.73 -15.63
N ALA A 328 -1.39 16.70 -14.57
CA ALA A 328 -1.64 17.88 -13.72
C ALA A 328 -0.36 18.46 -13.09
N ASN A 329 0.69 17.65 -12.93
CA ASN A 329 2.01 18.12 -12.50
C ASN A 329 2.65 19.11 -13.49
N LEU A 330 2.42 18.94 -14.80
CA LEU A 330 2.93 19.83 -15.84
C LEU A 330 2.28 21.21 -15.77
N GLU A 331 0.99 21.28 -15.41
CA GLU A 331 0.31 22.56 -15.18
C GLU A 331 0.99 23.35 -14.06
N MET A 332 1.33 22.70 -12.94
CA MET A 332 2.04 23.36 -11.84
C MET A 332 3.44 23.83 -12.23
N ARG A 333 4.16 23.03 -13.03
CA ARG A 333 5.47 23.42 -13.55
C ARG A 333 5.39 24.62 -14.50
N ARG A 334 4.34 24.71 -15.33
CA ARG A 334 4.08 25.89 -16.18
C ARG A 334 3.83 27.17 -15.36
N LEU A 335 3.30 27.05 -14.14
CA LEU A 335 3.16 28.15 -13.20
C LEU A 335 4.47 28.49 -12.46
N GLY A 336 5.56 27.74 -12.68
CA GLY A 336 6.85 27.94 -12.03
C GLY A 336 6.99 27.25 -10.66
N PHE A 337 6.07 26.36 -10.29
CA PHE A 337 6.08 25.69 -8.99
C PHE A 337 6.36 24.19 -9.10
N LYS A 338 7.15 23.68 -8.15
CA LYS A 338 7.34 22.24 -7.96
C LYS A 338 6.07 21.62 -7.35
N PRO A 339 5.48 20.57 -7.95
CA PRO A 339 4.26 19.96 -7.43
C PRO A 339 4.58 18.99 -6.28
N TYR A 340 4.48 19.45 -5.03
CA TYR A 340 4.71 18.60 -3.84
C TYR A 340 3.59 18.64 -2.79
N VAL A 341 2.83 19.75 -2.69
CA VAL A 341 1.82 19.93 -1.64
C VAL A 341 0.69 18.90 -1.74
N ALA A 342 0.03 18.82 -2.89
CA ALA A 342 -1.05 17.86 -3.10
C ALA A 342 -0.57 16.39 -3.00
N PRO A 343 0.59 16.00 -3.56
CA PRO A 343 1.18 14.68 -3.29
C PRO A 343 1.41 14.39 -1.80
N ALA A 344 2.05 15.31 -1.08
CA ALA A 344 2.38 15.15 0.33
C ALA A 344 1.14 14.98 1.22
N LEU A 345 0.09 15.77 0.95
CA LEU A 345 -1.14 15.73 1.76
C LEU A 345 -2.10 14.63 1.31
N SER A 346 -2.35 14.48 0.00
CA SER A 346 -3.36 13.52 -0.50
C SER A 346 -2.85 12.09 -0.50
N SER A 347 -1.64 11.85 -1.02
CA SER A 347 -1.04 10.51 -1.02
C SER A 347 -0.31 10.21 0.28
N GLY A 348 0.43 11.18 0.83
CA GLY A 348 1.22 10.98 2.04
C GLY A 348 0.34 10.95 3.30
N ALA A 349 -0.05 12.12 3.79
CA ALA A 349 -0.69 12.25 5.09
C ALA A 349 -2.10 11.62 5.13
N LEU A 350 -3.02 12.02 4.24
CA LEU A 350 -4.40 11.57 4.29
C LEU A 350 -4.55 10.07 4.02
N SER A 351 -3.93 9.54 2.95
CA SER A 351 -3.99 8.09 2.69
C SER A 351 -3.31 7.27 3.79
N LEU A 352 -2.21 7.75 4.40
CA LEU A 352 -1.62 7.05 5.54
C LEU A 352 -2.59 7.04 6.72
N LEU A 353 -3.12 8.19 7.12
CA LEU A 353 -4.02 8.27 8.27
C LEU A 353 -5.29 7.43 8.07
N LEU A 354 -5.85 7.41 6.86
CA LEU A 354 -6.94 6.49 6.52
C LEU A 354 -6.51 5.03 6.64
N CYS A 355 -5.32 4.66 6.14
CA CYS A 355 -4.77 3.32 6.30
C CYS A 355 -4.66 2.91 7.78
N LEU A 356 -4.16 3.80 8.64
CA LEU A 356 -3.99 3.52 10.08
C LEU A 356 -5.33 3.43 10.83
N ARG A 357 -6.36 4.12 10.34
CA ARG A 357 -7.75 3.99 10.85
C ARG A 357 -8.48 2.76 10.31
N GLY A 358 -7.88 2.00 9.40
CA GLY A 358 -8.53 0.89 8.71
C GLY A 358 -9.62 1.33 7.71
N GLU A 359 -9.55 2.58 7.26
CA GLU A 359 -10.48 3.16 6.31
C GLU A 359 -10.07 2.93 4.86
N TRP A 360 -11.07 2.99 3.97
CA TRP A 360 -10.84 2.88 2.54
C TRP A 360 -10.03 4.06 2.00
N HIS A 361 -8.92 3.78 1.32
CA HIS A 361 -8.03 4.77 0.74
C HIS A 361 -7.40 4.26 -0.56
N CYS A 362 -6.71 5.15 -1.28
CA CYS A 362 -5.97 4.80 -2.49
C CYS A 362 -4.47 4.73 -2.17
N SER A 363 -3.91 3.53 -2.28
CA SER A 363 -2.48 3.26 -2.13
C SER A 363 -2.09 2.05 -2.98
N SER A 364 -0.80 1.88 -3.21
CA SER A 364 -0.22 0.74 -3.92
C SER A 364 0.08 -0.39 -2.94
N THR A 365 -0.39 -1.58 -3.28
CA THR A 365 -0.20 -2.80 -2.50
C THR A 365 0.32 -3.91 -3.41
N TYR A 366 0.87 -4.97 -2.82
CA TYR A 366 1.32 -6.11 -3.59
C TYR A 366 0.13 -6.88 -4.17
N LEU A 367 0.19 -7.16 -5.47
CA LEU A 367 -0.83 -7.86 -6.22
C LEU A 367 -0.16 -8.72 -7.30
N GLY A 368 -0.13 -10.04 -7.08
CA GLY A 368 0.25 -10.98 -8.14
C GLY A 368 1.68 -10.85 -8.68
N GLY A 369 2.63 -10.29 -7.93
CA GLY A 369 4.00 -10.10 -8.42
C GLY A 369 4.41 -8.63 -8.61
N ILE A 370 3.44 -7.71 -8.61
CA ILE A 370 3.65 -6.28 -8.81
C ILE A 370 3.14 -5.46 -7.63
N PHE A 371 3.58 -4.21 -7.52
CA PHE A 371 2.88 -3.20 -6.73
C PHE A 371 2.01 -2.38 -7.65
N MET A 372 0.75 -2.22 -7.29
CA MET A 372 -0.22 -1.45 -8.07
C MET A 372 -1.20 -0.74 -7.17
N GLY A 373 -1.50 0.51 -7.51
CA GLY A 373 -2.52 1.30 -6.85
C GLY A 373 -3.92 0.73 -7.07
N ALA A 374 -4.66 0.56 -5.99
CA ALA A 374 -6.11 0.34 -6.00
C ALA A 374 -6.72 0.85 -4.69
N ARG A 375 -8.04 0.92 -4.61
CA ARG A 375 -8.71 1.21 -3.35
C ARG A 375 -8.59 0.02 -2.40
N ASN A 376 -8.11 0.26 -1.18
CA ASN A 376 -7.87 -0.77 -0.19
C ASN A 376 -8.04 -0.25 1.24
N ARG A 377 -8.09 -1.16 2.21
CA ARG A 377 -8.08 -0.84 3.65
C ARG A 377 -7.26 -1.85 4.44
N ALA A 378 -6.69 -1.42 5.56
CA ALA A 378 -6.03 -2.32 6.51
C ALA A 378 -7.06 -2.80 7.54
N THR A 379 -7.16 -4.11 7.74
CA THR A 379 -8.06 -4.73 8.73
C THR A 379 -7.25 -5.56 9.70
N SER A 380 -7.87 -6.03 10.79
CA SER A 380 -7.26 -7.01 11.69
C SER A 380 -6.91 -8.34 10.99
N ALA A 381 -7.57 -8.64 9.87
CA ALA A 381 -7.30 -9.81 9.03
C ALA A 381 -6.32 -9.54 7.87
N GLY A 382 -5.72 -8.33 7.80
CA GLY A 382 -4.77 -7.92 6.78
C GLY A 382 -5.34 -6.93 5.76
N THR A 383 -4.66 -6.79 4.61
CA THR A 383 -5.02 -5.82 3.57
C THR A 383 -6.18 -6.31 2.70
N GLU A 384 -7.31 -5.63 2.78
CA GLU A 384 -8.48 -5.85 1.93
C GLU A 384 -8.42 -4.95 0.69
N LEU A 385 -8.58 -5.55 -0.48
CA LEU A 385 -8.70 -4.84 -1.75
C LEU A 385 -10.19 -4.70 -2.12
N GLU A 386 -10.59 -3.55 -2.63
CA GLU A 386 -11.94 -3.35 -3.16
C GLU A 386 -12.12 -4.22 -4.41
N ARG A 387 -13.23 -4.96 -4.46
CA ARG A 387 -13.61 -5.77 -5.62
C ARG A 387 -14.91 -5.25 -6.17
N LEU A 388 -14.95 -5.01 -7.48
CA LEU A 388 -16.11 -4.45 -8.17
C LEU A 388 -16.40 -5.25 -9.44
N ALA A 389 -17.64 -5.24 -9.93
CA ALA A 389 -17.94 -5.79 -11.24
C ALA A 389 -17.33 -4.87 -12.32
N LEU A 390 -16.08 -5.13 -12.69
CA LEU A 390 -15.31 -4.25 -13.55
C LEU A 390 -15.69 -4.49 -15.02
N PRO A 391 -16.02 -3.44 -15.80
CA PRO A 391 -16.28 -3.57 -17.23
C PRO A 391 -15.09 -4.14 -18.00
N ASP A 392 -15.34 -4.96 -19.03
CA ASP A 392 -14.28 -5.65 -19.78
C ASP A 392 -13.25 -4.69 -20.40
N ALA A 393 -13.71 -3.54 -20.90
CA ALA A 393 -12.84 -2.49 -21.44
C ALA A 393 -11.90 -1.90 -20.38
N LEU A 394 -12.40 -1.69 -19.16
CA LEU A 394 -11.57 -1.27 -18.03
C LEU A 394 -10.58 -2.37 -17.64
N MET A 395 -11.04 -3.62 -17.56
CA MET A 395 -10.18 -4.77 -17.25
C MET A 395 -9.03 -4.93 -18.27
N ALA A 396 -9.29 -4.72 -19.56
CA ALA A 396 -8.25 -4.75 -20.59
C ALA A 396 -7.15 -3.69 -20.32
N ARG A 397 -7.52 -2.49 -19.86
CA ARG A 397 -6.55 -1.45 -19.47
C ARG A 397 -5.75 -1.87 -18.23
N LEU A 398 -6.38 -2.49 -17.23
CA LEU A 398 -5.68 -2.95 -16.03
C LEU A 398 -4.68 -4.07 -16.34
N ARG A 399 -5.05 -5.02 -17.22
CA ARG A 399 -4.13 -6.06 -17.71
C ARG A 399 -2.94 -5.47 -18.46
N GLU A 400 -3.14 -4.42 -19.24
CA GLU A 400 -2.05 -3.69 -19.89
C GLU A 400 -1.09 -3.08 -18.87
N THR A 401 -1.63 -2.35 -17.89
CA THR A 401 -0.83 -1.76 -16.81
C THR A 401 -0.05 -2.83 -16.04
N GLU A 402 -0.68 -3.97 -15.75
CA GLU A 402 0.00 -5.10 -15.10
C GLU A 402 1.19 -5.61 -15.91
N ARG A 403 1.03 -5.82 -17.23
CA ARG A 403 2.12 -6.28 -18.10
C ARG A 403 3.29 -5.32 -18.10
N LYS A 404 3.02 -4.01 -18.15
CA LYS A 404 4.07 -2.97 -18.11
C LYS A 404 4.79 -2.95 -16.77
N LEU A 405 4.06 -3.02 -15.65
CA LEU A 405 4.67 -3.07 -14.31
C LEU A 405 5.54 -4.31 -14.10
N ARG A 406 5.16 -5.46 -14.68
CA ARG A 406 5.97 -6.70 -14.64
C ARG A 406 7.27 -6.57 -15.42
N ALA A 407 7.30 -5.75 -16.47
CA ALA A 407 8.49 -5.55 -17.31
C ALA A 407 9.53 -4.59 -16.70
N ILE A 408 9.24 -3.97 -15.55
CA ILE A 408 10.19 -3.11 -14.85
C ILE A 408 11.09 -3.97 -13.95
N ASP A 409 12.38 -4.02 -14.30
CA ASP A 409 13.39 -4.83 -13.59
C ASP A 409 13.86 -4.25 -12.24
#